data_AF-A0A7S3FK99-F1
#
_entry.id   AF-A0A7S3FK99-F1
#
_cell.length_a   1.000
_cell.length_b   1.000
_cell.length_c   1.000
_cell.angle_alpha   90.00
_cell.angle_beta   90.00
_cell.angle_gamma   90.00
#
_symmetry.space_group_name_H-M   'P 1'
#
loop_
_entity.id
_entity.type
_entity.pdbx_description
1 polymer ?
#
loop_
_entity_poly.entity_id
_entity_poly.type
_entity_poly.pdbx_seq_one_letter_code
_entity_poly.pdbx_strand_id
1 'polypeptide(L)'
;MVGNFSQRLAPYGIKVRELTGDSSLTAAEIKATQVIVCTPEKFDIVTRKAGNREFAGKVKLIIIDEIHLLHDVRGPVLENIVARTIRQVEATQQMTRIVGLSATLPNYEDVGALLRVDPDKGLFFFDNSYRPCPLQLSFVGVTVRRPLQRFQLMNEITYEKVLESAGKHQVLVFVHSRKETAKTGTYLRDAAMEKGDLPRFLKEGGASREILATEAEGVANADLRDILPQGFAIHHAGMARKDRTLVEDLFADGHVQVLVSTATLAWGVNLP
;
A
#
# COMPACT_ATOMS: atom_id res chain seq x y z
N MET A 1 -8.93 2.86 0.67
CA MET A 1 -9.97 2.16 1.46
C MET A 1 -11.29 2.94 1.60
N VAL A 2 -11.29 4.18 2.14
CA VAL A 2 -12.51 4.98 2.36
C VAL A 2 -13.35 5.17 1.08
N GLY A 3 -12.72 5.55 -0.03
CA GLY A 3 -13.43 5.72 -1.31
C GLY A 3 -14.13 4.43 -1.79
N ASN A 4 -13.48 3.28 -1.64
CA ASN A 4 -14.03 1.98 -2.03
C ASN A 4 -15.25 1.61 -1.17
N PHE A 5 -15.15 1.73 0.16
CA PHE A 5 -16.28 1.48 1.05
C PHE A 5 -17.40 2.49 0.86
N SER A 6 -17.10 3.78 0.66
CA SER A 6 -18.11 4.80 0.35
C SER A 6 -18.91 4.43 -0.90
N GLN A 7 -18.24 4.00 -1.98
CA GLN A 7 -18.92 3.60 -3.22
C GLN A 7 -19.75 2.32 -3.03
N ARG A 8 -19.17 1.28 -2.43
CA ARG A 8 -19.84 -0.02 -2.26
C ARG A 8 -21.01 0.03 -1.27
N LEU A 9 -20.93 0.91 -0.26
CA LEU A 9 -21.94 1.01 0.79
C LEU A 9 -22.95 2.15 0.57
N ALA A 10 -22.75 2.98 -0.45
CA ALA A 10 -23.68 4.06 -0.82
C ALA A 10 -25.13 3.59 -1.03
N PRO A 11 -25.42 2.45 -1.70
CA PRO A 11 -26.79 1.96 -1.88
C PRO A 11 -27.53 1.67 -0.57
N TYR A 12 -26.79 1.43 0.53
CA TYR A 12 -27.34 1.16 1.85
C TYR A 12 -27.48 2.42 2.72
N GLY A 13 -27.16 3.61 2.17
CA GLY A 13 -27.17 4.87 2.91
C GLY A 13 -26.10 4.97 4.01
N ILE A 14 -25.08 4.11 3.97
CA ILE A 14 -24.02 4.04 4.97
C ILE A 14 -22.97 5.12 4.68
N LYS A 15 -22.69 5.94 5.69
CA LYS A 15 -21.64 6.96 5.62
C LYS A 15 -20.32 6.39 6.11
N VAL A 16 -19.29 6.55 5.29
CA VAL A 16 -17.91 6.16 5.60
C VAL A 16 -17.06 7.42 5.72
N ARG A 17 -16.28 7.53 6.81
CA ARG A 17 -15.32 8.64 7.00
C ARG A 17 -13.96 8.13 7.42
N GLU A 18 -12.96 8.94 7.13
CA GLU A 18 -11.59 8.75 7.57
C GLU A 18 -11.36 9.47 8.90
N LEU A 19 -10.56 8.88 9.77
CA LEU A 19 -10.09 9.50 11.00
C LEU A 19 -8.59 9.19 11.17
N THR A 20 -7.75 10.12 10.71
CA THR A 20 -6.28 9.98 10.67
C THR A 20 -5.58 11.13 11.39
N GLY A 21 -4.24 11.22 11.30
CA GLY A 21 -3.48 12.33 11.87
C GLY A 21 -3.93 13.69 11.30
N ASP A 22 -4.19 13.73 9.99
CA ASP A 22 -4.52 14.94 9.23
C ASP A 22 -6.02 15.26 9.18
N SER A 23 -6.88 14.33 9.58
CA SER A 23 -8.34 14.50 9.59
C SER A 23 -8.93 14.22 10.98
N SER A 24 -9.55 15.24 11.57
CA SER A 24 -10.37 15.10 12.77
C SER A 24 -11.84 15.27 12.43
N LEU A 25 -12.67 14.33 12.87
CA LEU A 25 -14.11 14.45 12.77
C LEU A 25 -14.65 15.16 14.01
N THR A 26 -15.62 16.03 13.80
CA THR A 26 -16.41 16.61 14.89
C THR A 26 -17.29 15.52 15.54
N ALA A 27 -17.75 15.75 16.77
CA ALA A 27 -18.65 14.82 17.45
C ALA A 27 -19.96 14.57 16.66
N ALA A 28 -20.45 15.58 15.94
CA ALA A 28 -21.63 15.47 15.08
C ALA A 28 -21.36 14.56 13.87
N GLU A 29 -20.20 14.69 13.23
CA GLU A 29 -19.81 13.84 12.11
C GLU A 29 -19.58 12.39 12.55
N ILE A 30 -18.93 12.17 13.70
CA ILE A 30 -18.76 10.83 14.28
C ILE A 30 -20.14 10.19 14.51
N LYS A 31 -21.08 10.92 15.10
CA LYS A 31 -22.45 10.43 15.36
C LYS A 31 -23.22 10.12 14.08
N ALA A 32 -22.94 10.84 12.98
CA ALA A 32 -23.58 10.63 11.69
C ALA A 32 -22.95 9.50 10.85
N THR A 33 -21.77 9.00 11.23
CA THR A 33 -20.97 8.04 10.46
C THR A 33 -21.13 6.63 11.01
N GLN A 34 -21.32 5.64 10.13
CA GLN A 34 -21.48 4.24 10.53
C GLN A 34 -20.18 3.44 10.39
N VAL A 35 -19.33 3.79 9.41
CA VAL A 35 -18.03 3.14 9.20
C VAL A 35 -16.92 4.18 9.31
N ILE A 36 -15.98 3.95 10.23
CA ILE A 36 -14.84 4.83 10.45
C ILE A 36 -13.58 4.04 10.10
N VAL A 37 -12.84 4.52 9.12
CA VAL A 37 -11.51 4.00 8.77
C VAL A 37 -10.47 4.87 9.47
N CYS A 38 -9.62 4.27 10.30
CA CYS A 38 -8.68 5.01 11.13
C CYS A 38 -7.39 4.21 11.38
N THR A 39 -6.33 4.91 11.79
CA THR A 39 -5.11 4.24 12.27
C THR A 39 -5.31 3.76 13.72
N PRO A 40 -4.57 2.72 14.16
CA PRO A 40 -4.63 2.24 15.54
C PRO A 40 -4.43 3.35 16.57
N GLU A 41 -3.46 4.24 16.37
CA GLU A 41 -3.18 5.33 17.32
C GLU A 41 -4.35 6.29 17.44
N LYS A 42 -5.00 6.60 16.33
CA LYS A 42 -6.12 7.53 16.33
C LYS A 42 -7.34 6.92 17.01
N PHE A 43 -7.60 5.63 16.78
CA PHE A 43 -8.65 4.88 17.47
C PHE A 43 -8.39 4.81 18.99
N ASP A 44 -7.15 4.52 19.39
CA ASP A 44 -6.76 4.47 20.79
C ASP A 44 -6.97 5.83 21.48
N ILE A 45 -6.52 6.93 20.86
CA ILE A 45 -6.72 8.29 21.39
C ILE A 45 -8.22 8.61 21.55
N VAL A 46 -9.03 8.30 20.54
CA VAL A 46 -10.47 8.62 20.58
C VAL A 46 -11.20 7.81 21.64
N THR A 47 -10.85 6.53 21.82
CA THR A 47 -11.49 5.65 22.81
C THR A 47 -10.98 5.88 24.24
N ARG A 48 -9.81 6.51 24.44
CA ARG A 48 -9.32 6.94 25.77
C ARG A 48 -10.06 8.16 26.33
N LYS A 49 -10.50 9.09 25.48
CA LYS A 49 -11.14 10.34 25.94
C LYS A 49 -12.49 10.05 26.61
N ALA A 50 -12.64 10.44 27.88
CA ALA A 50 -13.81 10.13 28.71
C ALA A 50 -15.17 10.56 28.09
N GLY A 51 -15.20 11.64 27.30
CA GLY A 51 -16.41 12.11 26.60
C GLY A 51 -16.86 11.23 25.42
N ASN A 52 -16.01 10.33 24.92
CA ASN A 52 -16.30 9.44 23.79
C ASN A 52 -16.67 8.01 24.23
N ARG A 53 -16.95 7.78 25.52
CA ARG A 53 -17.41 6.46 26.00
C ARG A 53 -18.72 6.02 25.34
N GLU A 54 -19.60 6.97 25.01
CA GLU A 54 -20.82 6.70 24.26
C GLU A 54 -20.52 6.16 22.85
N PHE A 55 -19.47 6.67 22.21
CA PHE A 55 -19.01 6.16 20.92
C PHE A 55 -18.48 4.74 21.05
N ALA A 56 -17.59 4.48 22.02
CA ALA A 56 -17.05 3.14 22.25
C ALA A 56 -18.14 2.09 22.55
N GLY A 57 -19.21 2.46 23.26
CA GLY A 57 -20.36 1.56 23.52
C GLY A 57 -21.20 1.24 22.28
N LYS A 58 -21.18 2.11 21.26
CA LYS A 58 -21.91 1.91 20.00
C LYS A 58 -21.17 1.03 19.00
N VAL A 59 -19.87 0.83 19.17
CA VAL A 59 -19.07 0.00 18.25
C VAL A 59 -19.43 -1.48 18.43
N LYS A 60 -20.04 -2.05 17.39
CA LYS A 60 -20.41 -3.49 17.35
C LYS A 60 -19.44 -4.35 16.54
N LEU A 61 -18.59 -3.73 15.73
CA LEU A 61 -17.61 -4.40 14.89
C LEU A 61 -16.31 -3.58 14.86
N ILE A 62 -15.19 -4.25 15.11
CA ILE A 62 -13.85 -3.74 14.89
C ILE A 62 -13.17 -4.67 13.90
N ILE A 63 -12.72 -4.12 12.77
CA ILE A 63 -11.89 -4.83 11.81
C ILE A 63 -10.47 -4.31 11.98
N ILE A 64 -9.56 -5.18 12.38
CA ILE A 64 -8.12 -4.89 12.49
C ILE A 64 -7.48 -5.44 11.23
N ASP A 65 -7.30 -4.55 10.26
CA ASP A 65 -6.53 -4.88 9.06
C ASP A 65 -5.04 -4.97 9.40
N GLU A 66 -4.34 -5.92 8.78
CA GLU A 66 -2.93 -6.21 9.04
C GLU A 66 -2.56 -6.39 10.51
N ILE A 67 -3.28 -7.26 11.23
CA ILE A 67 -3.02 -7.56 12.65
C ILE A 67 -1.61 -8.12 12.90
N HIS A 68 -0.92 -8.60 11.86
CA HIS A 68 0.49 -8.97 11.93
C HIS A 68 1.42 -7.82 12.34
N LEU A 69 0.95 -6.56 12.27
CA LEU A 69 1.62 -5.40 12.84
C LEU A 69 1.76 -5.46 14.38
N LEU A 70 1.18 -6.47 15.05
CA LEU A 70 1.51 -6.84 16.43
C LEU A 70 3.03 -7.03 16.63
N HIS A 71 3.76 -7.46 15.59
CA HIS A 71 5.21 -7.63 15.65
C HIS A 71 6.03 -6.35 15.36
N ASP A 72 5.37 -5.21 15.15
CA ASP A 72 6.00 -3.92 14.87
C ASP A 72 5.95 -3.00 16.10
N VAL A 73 6.59 -1.83 16.02
CA VAL A 73 6.55 -0.76 17.05
C VAL A 73 5.14 -0.27 17.36
N ARG A 74 4.18 -0.54 16.45
CA ARG A 74 2.76 -0.20 16.60
C ARG A 74 1.97 -1.31 17.32
N GLY A 75 2.55 -2.49 17.52
CA GLY A 75 1.92 -3.64 18.16
C GLY A 75 1.32 -3.35 19.55
N PRO A 76 2.03 -2.65 20.45
CA PRO A 76 1.48 -2.30 21.77
C PRO A 76 0.19 -1.48 21.71
N VAL A 77 -0.01 -0.69 20.64
CA VAL A 77 -1.25 0.07 20.44
C VAL A 77 -2.40 -0.87 20.09
N LEU A 78 -2.17 -1.84 19.21
CA LEU A 78 -3.16 -2.86 18.85
C LEU A 78 -3.54 -3.73 20.05
N GLU A 79 -2.57 -4.19 20.83
CA GLU A 79 -2.81 -4.96 22.06
C GLU A 79 -3.70 -4.18 23.04
N ASN A 80 -3.40 -2.89 23.25
CA ASN A 80 -4.19 -2.02 24.11
C ASN A 80 -5.64 -1.86 23.61
N ILE A 81 -5.84 -1.76 22.30
CA ILE A 81 -7.18 -1.67 21.69
C ILE A 81 -7.96 -2.97 21.91
N VAL A 82 -7.34 -4.11 21.65
CA VAL A 82 -7.96 -5.44 21.82
C VAL A 82 -8.30 -5.67 23.30
N ALA A 83 -7.34 -5.50 24.20
CA ALA A 83 -7.54 -5.70 25.64
C ALA A 83 -8.64 -4.80 26.21
N ARG A 84 -8.68 -3.52 25.78
CA ARG A 84 -9.75 -2.58 26.18
C ARG A 84 -11.11 -3.03 25.67
N THR A 85 -11.19 -3.47 24.42
CA THR A 85 -12.45 -3.92 23.82
C THR A 85 -12.97 -5.15 24.55
N ILE A 86 -12.13 -6.16 24.79
CA ILE A 86 -12.50 -7.38 25.53
C ILE A 86 -12.99 -7.02 26.94
N ARG A 87 -12.22 -6.20 27.67
CA ARG A 87 -12.62 -5.76 29.01
C ARG A 87 -13.95 -5.00 29.01
N GLN A 88 -14.20 -4.18 27.99
CA GLN A 88 -15.47 -3.48 27.84
C GLN A 88 -16.63 -4.45 27.59
N VAL A 89 -16.43 -5.47 26.74
CA VAL A 89 -17.42 -6.52 26.50
C VAL A 89 -17.73 -7.25 27.80
N GLU A 90 -16.71 -7.66 28.57
CA GLU A 90 -16.88 -8.34 29.86
C GLU A 90 -17.63 -7.47 30.88
N ALA A 91 -17.29 -6.18 30.97
CA ALA A 91 -17.89 -5.27 31.94
C ALA A 91 -19.32 -4.83 31.58
N THR A 92 -19.63 -4.68 30.30
CA THR A 92 -20.93 -4.15 29.84
C THR A 92 -21.88 -5.22 29.34
N GLN A 93 -21.39 -6.46 29.11
CA GLN A 93 -22.11 -7.55 28.46
C GLN A 93 -22.65 -7.17 27.07
N GLN A 94 -22.06 -6.14 26.44
CA GLN A 94 -22.37 -5.74 25.08
C GLN A 94 -21.30 -6.28 24.17
N MET A 95 -21.66 -7.25 23.34
CA MET A 95 -20.73 -7.87 22.40
C MET A 95 -20.26 -6.88 21.32
N THR A 96 -18.95 -6.86 21.11
CA THR A 96 -18.28 -6.22 19.98
C THR A 96 -17.52 -7.32 19.23
N ARG A 97 -17.86 -7.53 17.95
CA ARG A 97 -17.16 -8.50 17.11
C ARG A 97 -15.80 -7.94 16.71
N ILE A 98 -14.74 -8.73 16.86
CA ILE A 98 -13.41 -8.40 16.36
C ILE A 98 -13.11 -9.31 15.16
N VAL A 99 -12.64 -8.72 14.07
CA VAL A 99 -12.17 -9.44 12.88
C VAL A 99 -10.72 -9.00 12.63
N GLY A 100 -9.77 -9.90 12.81
CA GLY A 100 -8.37 -9.68 12.45
C GLY A 100 -8.10 -10.19 11.04
N LEU A 101 -7.57 -9.34 10.17
CA LEU A 101 -7.03 -9.74 8.88
C LEU A 101 -5.50 -9.73 8.99
N SER A 102 -4.85 -10.78 8.51
CA SER A 102 -3.41 -10.96 8.68
C SER A 102 -2.78 -11.55 7.43
N ALA A 103 -1.53 -11.16 7.17
CA ALA A 103 -0.61 -12.01 6.42
C ALA A 103 -0.37 -13.33 7.17
N THR A 104 0.14 -14.34 6.48
CA THR A 104 0.50 -15.62 7.08
C THR A 104 1.58 -15.44 8.15
N LEU A 105 1.25 -15.71 9.41
CA LEU A 105 2.16 -15.68 10.54
C LEU A 105 2.40 -17.08 11.08
N PRO A 106 3.61 -17.41 11.57
CA PRO A 106 3.85 -18.68 12.26
C PRO A 106 3.00 -18.83 13.55
N ASN A 107 2.78 -17.74 14.27
CA ASN A 107 2.10 -17.69 15.58
C ASN A 107 0.65 -17.20 15.48
N TYR A 108 -0.05 -17.54 14.40
CA TYR A 108 -1.44 -17.10 14.16
C TYR A 108 -2.43 -17.64 15.22
N GLU A 109 -2.13 -18.79 15.83
CA GLU A 109 -2.91 -19.36 16.93
C GLU A 109 -2.90 -18.46 18.17
N ASP A 110 -1.73 -17.91 18.53
CA ASP A 110 -1.58 -16.97 19.65
C ASP A 110 -2.34 -15.67 19.39
N VAL A 111 -2.31 -15.19 18.14
CA VAL A 111 -3.11 -14.02 17.71
C VAL A 111 -4.60 -14.32 17.82
N GLY A 112 -5.03 -15.53 17.42
CA GLY A 112 -6.40 -16.01 17.60
C GLY A 112 -6.82 -16.03 19.07
N ALA A 113 -5.95 -16.52 19.96
CA ALA A 113 -6.17 -16.56 21.40
C ALA A 113 -6.28 -15.14 22.00
N LEU A 114 -5.40 -14.21 21.60
CA LEU A 114 -5.43 -12.80 21.97
C LEU A 114 -6.78 -12.15 21.61
N LEU A 115 -7.30 -12.47 20.41
CA LEU A 115 -8.58 -11.98 19.91
C LEU A 115 -9.82 -12.72 20.45
N ARG A 116 -9.64 -13.77 21.28
CA ARG A 116 -10.72 -14.67 21.74
C ARG A 116 -11.47 -15.35 20.60
N VAL A 117 -10.76 -15.71 19.54
CA VAL A 117 -11.33 -16.44 18.39
C VAL A 117 -11.50 -17.91 18.76
N ASP A 118 -12.66 -18.48 18.43
CA ASP A 118 -12.91 -19.92 18.49
C ASP A 118 -12.09 -20.60 17.37
N PRO A 119 -11.12 -21.48 17.69
CA PRO A 119 -10.25 -22.10 16.68
C PRO A 119 -11.02 -22.90 15.62
N ASP A 120 -12.16 -23.51 15.99
CA ASP A 120 -12.91 -24.39 15.08
C ASP A 120 -13.84 -23.62 14.13
N LYS A 121 -14.21 -22.39 14.49
CA LYS A 121 -15.23 -21.61 13.76
C LYS A 121 -14.74 -20.30 13.17
N GLY A 122 -13.73 -19.70 13.78
CA GLY A 122 -13.32 -18.33 13.49
C GLY A 122 -11.86 -18.17 13.10
N LEU A 123 -11.02 -19.20 13.30
CA LEU A 123 -9.61 -19.15 12.93
C LEU A 123 -9.44 -19.76 11.54
N PHE A 124 -9.03 -18.92 10.60
CA PHE A 124 -8.76 -19.34 9.22
C PHE A 124 -7.30 -19.08 8.89
N PHE A 125 -6.60 -20.11 8.45
CA PHE A 125 -5.23 -20.02 7.98
C PHE A 125 -5.16 -20.47 6.52
N PHE A 126 -4.66 -19.59 5.67
CA PHE A 126 -4.46 -19.84 4.25
C PHE A 126 -2.99 -19.62 3.94
N ASP A 127 -2.29 -20.69 3.56
CA ASP A 127 -0.88 -20.58 3.17
C ASP A 127 -0.74 -19.88 1.80
N ASN A 128 0.50 -19.74 1.33
CA ASN A 128 0.80 -19.08 0.06
C ASN A 128 0.16 -19.76 -1.17
N SER A 129 -0.29 -21.02 -1.07
CA SER A 129 -0.96 -21.71 -2.18
C SER A 129 -2.35 -21.15 -2.49
N TYR A 130 -2.97 -20.43 -1.54
CA TYR A 130 -4.27 -19.79 -1.71
C TYR A 130 -4.19 -18.40 -2.38
N ARG A 131 -2.99 -17.91 -2.70
CA ARG A 131 -2.87 -16.64 -3.41
C ARG A 131 -3.55 -16.74 -4.79
N PRO A 132 -4.46 -15.81 -5.15
CA PRO A 132 -5.16 -15.86 -6.42
C PRO A 132 -4.22 -15.72 -7.62
N CYS A 133 -3.11 -15.00 -7.42
CA CYS A 133 -1.97 -14.97 -8.34
C CYS A 133 -0.76 -15.58 -7.62
N PRO A 134 -0.32 -16.80 -7.99
CA PRO A 134 0.87 -17.42 -7.41
C PRO A 134 2.10 -16.52 -7.60
N LEU A 135 2.85 -16.34 -6.52
CA LEU A 135 4.04 -15.49 -6.53
C LEU A 135 5.31 -16.34 -6.68
N GLN A 136 6.05 -16.13 -7.75
CA GLN A 136 7.40 -16.64 -7.88
C GLN A 136 8.38 -15.68 -7.19
N LEU A 137 9.14 -16.19 -6.23
CA LEU A 137 10.13 -15.41 -5.48
C LEU A 137 11.54 -15.72 -5.98
N SER A 138 12.34 -14.67 -6.16
CA SER A 138 13.76 -14.75 -6.47
C SER A 138 14.54 -13.83 -5.53
N PHE A 139 15.56 -14.37 -4.88
CA PHE A 139 16.41 -13.62 -3.96
C PHE A 139 17.80 -13.42 -4.57
N VAL A 140 18.19 -12.18 -4.81
CA VAL A 140 19.52 -11.84 -5.32
C VAL A 140 20.37 -11.27 -4.19
N GLY A 141 21.26 -12.10 -3.65
CA GLY A 141 22.18 -11.71 -2.59
C GLY A 141 23.40 -10.98 -3.13
N VAL A 142 23.52 -9.67 -2.87
CA VAL A 142 24.70 -8.88 -3.27
C VAL A 142 25.77 -8.94 -2.18
N THR A 143 26.88 -9.62 -2.46
CA THR A 143 27.97 -9.87 -1.48
C THR A 143 29.05 -8.78 -1.47
N VAL A 144 28.99 -7.82 -2.40
CA VAL A 144 29.96 -6.73 -2.51
C VAL A 144 29.89 -5.81 -1.30
N ARG A 145 31.03 -5.62 -0.63
CA ARG A 145 31.13 -4.81 0.60
C ARG A 145 31.27 -3.31 0.35
N ARG A 146 31.92 -2.91 -0.74
CA ARG A 146 32.18 -1.49 -1.06
C ARG A 146 30.88 -0.82 -1.49
N PRO A 147 30.40 0.24 -0.81
CA PRO A 147 29.07 0.81 -1.05
C PRO A 147 28.81 1.25 -2.50
N LEU A 148 29.79 1.89 -3.15
CA LEU A 148 29.65 2.37 -4.53
C LEU A 148 29.52 1.20 -5.52
N GLN A 149 30.40 0.20 -5.40
CA GLN A 149 30.37 -0.99 -6.26
C GLN A 149 29.10 -1.81 -6.03
N ARG A 150 28.63 -1.91 -4.77
CA ARG A 150 27.37 -2.55 -4.42
C ARG A 150 26.20 -1.85 -5.09
N PHE A 151 26.16 -0.52 -5.06
CA PHE A 151 25.11 0.27 -5.71
C PHE A 151 25.11 0.09 -7.23
N GLN A 152 26.28 0.11 -7.87
CA GLN A 152 26.40 -0.14 -9.32
C GLN A 152 25.90 -1.54 -9.69
N LEU A 153 26.36 -2.57 -8.98
CA LEU A 153 25.94 -3.94 -9.21
C LEU A 153 24.44 -4.14 -8.96
N MET A 154 23.86 -3.50 -7.95
CA MET A 154 22.41 -3.54 -7.72
C MET A 154 21.62 -2.93 -8.89
N ASN A 155 22.10 -1.82 -9.46
CA ASN A 155 21.48 -1.20 -10.62
C ASN A 155 21.58 -2.09 -11.87
N GLU A 156 22.74 -2.71 -12.11
CA GLU A 156 22.94 -3.67 -13.21
C GLU A 156 21.99 -4.87 -13.10
N ILE A 157 21.93 -5.49 -11.91
CA ILE A 157 21.01 -6.60 -11.62
C ILE A 157 19.55 -6.17 -11.80
N THR A 158 19.19 -4.98 -11.32
CA THR A 158 17.83 -4.44 -11.47
C THR A 158 17.47 -4.29 -12.94
N TYR A 159 18.40 -3.75 -13.75
CA TYR A 159 18.21 -3.63 -15.19
C TYR A 159 18.00 -4.99 -15.86
N GLU A 160 18.82 -6.00 -15.53
CA GLU A 160 18.68 -7.35 -16.08
C GLU A 160 17.29 -7.94 -15.76
N LYS A 161 16.83 -7.81 -14.51
CA LYS A 161 15.50 -8.29 -14.09
C LYS A 161 14.34 -7.53 -14.74
N VAL A 162 14.48 -6.22 -14.90
CA VAL A 162 13.52 -5.40 -15.62
C VAL A 162 13.46 -5.81 -17.10
N LEU A 163 14.61 -6.08 -17.73
CA LEU A 163 14.71 -6.50 -19.13
C LEU A 163 14.11 -7.89 -19.37
N GLU A 164 14.26 -8.83 -18.43
CA GLU A 164 13.62 -10.17 -18.51
C GLU A 164 12.09 -10.08 -18.66
N SER A 165 11.48 -9.04 -18.07
CA SER A 165 10.03 -8.79 -18.07
C SER A 165 9.56 -7.81 -19.13
N ALA A 166 10.49 -7.03 -19.73
CA ALA A 166 10.20 -5.99 -20.70
C ALA A 166 9.37 -6.51 -21.89
N GLY A 167 8.32 -5.77 -22.25
CA GLY A 167 7.42 -6.11 -23.36
C GLY A 167 6.45 -7.25 -23.06
N LYS A 168 6.54 -7.89 -21.88
CA LYS A 168 5.64 -8.97 -21.45
C LYS A 168 4.78 -8.55 -20.28
N HIS A 169 5.40 -7.94 -19.27
CA HIS A 169 4.75 -7.52 -18.03
C HIS A 169 5.28 -6.16 -17.60
N GLN A 170 4.43 -5.39 -16.93
CA GLN A 170 4.88 -4.17 -16.26
C GLN A 170 5.70 -4.53 -15.02
N VAL A 171 6.66 -3.66 -14.68
CA VAL A 171 7.58 -3.88 -13.55
C VAL A 171 7.49 -2.73 -12.57
N LEU A 172 7.24 -3.07 -11.30
CA LEU A 172 7.26 -2.14 -10.18
C LEU A 172 8.54 -2.33 -9.35
N VAL A 173 9.40 -1.30 -9.34
CA VAL A 173 10.69 -1.30 -8.64
C VAL A 173 10.58 -0.47 -7.37
N PHE A 174 10.82 -1.09 -6.20
CA PHE A 174 10.82 -0.37 -4.93
C PHE A 174 12.22 0.08 -4.50
N VAL A 175 12.33 1.35 -4.09
CA VAL A 175 13.58 2.00 -3.65
C VAL A 175 13.40 2.69 -2.29
N HIS A 176 14.51 3.01 -1.61
CA HIS A 176 14.47 3.44 -0.20
C HIS A 176 14.29 4.95 -0.02
N SER A 177 14.46 5.77 -1.07
CA SER A 177 14.32 7.23 -0.96
C SER A 177 13.72 7.87 -2.19
N ARG A 178 13.14 9.06 -2.00
CA ARG A 178 12.58 9.88 -3.09
C ARG A 178 13.64 10.18 -4.16
N LYS A 179 14.85 10.56 -3.74
CA LYS A 179 15.96 10.85 -4.66
C LYS A 179 16.40 9.61 -5.43
N GLU A 180 16.29 8.43 -4.83
CA GLU A 180 16.65 7.18 -5.50
C GLU A 180 15.64 6.79 -6.58
N THR A 181 14.35 7.14 -6.45
CA THR A 181 13.37 6.87 -7.52
C THR A 181 13.81 7.47 -8.85
N ALA A 182 14.17 8.77 -8.85
CA ALA A 182 14.69 9.46 -10.02
C ALA A 182 16.00 8.83 -10.51
N LYS A 183 16.98 8.63 -9.62
CA LYS A 183 18.29 8.06 -10.00
C LYS A 183 18.16 6.68 -10.66
N THR A 184 17.38 5.77 -10.07
CA THR A 184 17.18 4.42 -10.60
C THR A 184 16.35 4.48 -11.88
N GLY A 185 15.30 5.30 -11.94
CA GLY A 185 14.51 5.50 -13.17
C GLY A 185 15.35 5.99 -14.34
N THR A 186 16.16 7.03 -14.12
CA THR A 186 17.10 7.56 -15.13
C THR A 186 18.14 6.51 -15.52
N TYR A 187 18.73 5.79 -14.56
CA TYR A 187 19.69 4.72 -14.86
C TYR A 187 19.09 3.64 -15.76
N LEU A 188 17.87 3.18 -15.45
CA LEU A 188 17.19 2.14 -16.24
C LEU A 188 16.90 2.63 -17.66
N ARG A 189 16.45 3.88 -17.82
CA ARG A 189 16.24 4.53 -19.12
C ARG A 189 17.54 4.63 -19.91
N ASP A 190 18.61 5.14 -19.30
CA ASP A 190 19.91 5.32 -19.93
C ASP A 190 20.51 3.97 -20.36
N ALA A 191 20.44 2.96 -19.49
CA ALA A 191 20.92 1.61 -19.79
C ALA A 191 20.13 0.97 -20.95
N ALA A 192 18.81 1.16 -20.99
CA ALA A 192 17.97 0.68 -22.10
C ALA A 192 18.30 1.38 -23.42
N MET A 193 18.63 2.68 -23.37
CA MET A 193 19.03 3.46 -24.54
C MET A 193 20.41 3.04 -25.05
N GLU A 194 21.39 2.91 -24.16
CA GLU A 194 22.77 2.52 -24.49
C GLU A 194 22.83 1.11 -25.11
N LYS A 195 22.05 0.17 -24.57
CA LYS A 195 22.01 -1.23 -25.04
C LYS A 195 21.04 -1.47 -26.20
N GLY A 196 20.28 -0.47 -26.63
CA GLY A 196 19.31 -0.58 -27.73
C GLY A 196 18.03 -1.35 -27.38
N ASP A 197 17.74 -1.53 -26.09
CA ASP A 197 16.57 -2.26 -25.58
C ASP A 197 15.32 -1.37 -25.43
N LEU A 198 15.44 -0.05 -25.61
CA LEU A 198 14.35 0.92 -25.45
C LEU A 198 13.03 0.54 -26.14
N PRO A 199 13.02 0.00 -27.37
CA PRO A 199 11.77 -0.41 -28.03
C PRO A 199 10.98 -1.47 -27.26
N ARG A 200 11.62 -2.26 -26.38
CA ARG A 200 10.95 -3.28 -25.56
C ARG A 200 10.12 -2.68 -24.41
N PHE A 201 10.40 -1.44 -24.03
CA PHE A 201 9.73 -0.73 -22.94
C PHE A 201 8.59 0.16 -23.44
N LEU A 202 8.32 0.18 -24.74
CA LEU A 202 7.21 0.89 -25.34
C LEU A 202 6.28 -0.14 -25.99
N LYS A 203 4.99 -0.07 -25.65
CA LYS A 203 3.98 -0.98 -26.21
C LYS A 203 3.94 -0.86 -27.74
N GLU A 204 3.83 -2.00 -28.43
CA GLU A 204 3.70 -2.04 -29.88
C GLU A 204 2.41 -1.30 -30.32
N GLY A 205 2.53 -0.33 -31.22
CA GLY A 205 1.37 0.38 -31.80
C GLY A 205 1.43 1.91 -31.83
N GLY A 206 2.53 2.55 -31.40
CA GLY A 206 2.76 4.00 -31.54
C GLY A 206 1.92 4.89 -30.60
N ALA A 207 0.65 4.54 -30.36
CA ALA A 207 -0.29 5.32 -29.55
C ALA A 207 0.19 5.53 -28.11
N SER A 208 0.74 4.51 -27.44
CA SER A 208 1.28 4.68 -26.08
C SER A 208 2.42 5.69 -26.04
N ARG A 209 3.28 5.72 -27.06
CA ARG A 209 4.42 6.65 -27.10
C ARG A 209 3.93 8.09 -27.27
N GLU A 210 2.93 8.31 -28.13
CA GLU A 210 2.32 9.62 -28.32
C GLU A 210 1.62 10.11 -27.04
N ILE A 211 0.82 9.25 -26.41
CA ILE A 211 0.16 9.55 -25.13
C ILE A 211 1.19 9.95 -24.07
N LEU A 212 2.24 9.14 -23.87
CA LEU A 212 3.28 9.43 -22.89
C LEU A 212 4.02 10.73 -23.20
N ALA A 213 4.29 11.03 -24.48
CA ALA A 213 4.93 12.27 -24.89
C ALA A 213 4.04 13.49 -24.61
N THR A 214 2.75 13.42 -24.93
CA THR A 214 1.78 14.50 -24.68
C THR A 214 1.58 14.73 -23.18
N GLU A 215 1.39 13.67 -22.40
CA GLU A 215 1.21 13.79 -20.94
C GLU A 215 2.47 14.34 -20.25
N ALA A 216 3.67 14.01 -20.75
CA ALA A 216 4.93 14.53 -20.23
C ALA A 216 5.04 16.06 -20.32
N GLU A 217 4.39 16.72 -21.29
CA GLU A 217 4.37 18.18 -21.40
C GLU A 217 3.67 18.84 -20.19
N GLY A 218 2.67 18.16 -19.62
CA GLY A 218 1.87 18.62 -18.49
C GLY A 218 2.43 18.28 -17.11
N VAL A 219 3.55 17.57 -17.05
CA VAL A 219 4.22 17.11 -15.82
C VAL A 219 5.07 18.23 -15.21
N ALA A 220 4.89 18.46 -13.90
CA ALA A 220 5.66 19.46 -13.17
C ALA A 220 7.04 18.93 -12.74
N ASN A 221 7.14 17.65 -12.41
CA ASN A 221 8.40 17.03 -11.99
C ASN A 221 9.37 16.82 -13.18
N ALA A 222 10.53 17.47 -13.13
CA ALA A 222 11.52 17.42 -14.21
C ALA A 222 12.10 16.02 -14.44
N ASP A 223 12.33 15.25 -13.37
CA ASP A 223 12.87 13.89 -13.46
C ASP A 223 11.86 12.96 -14.15
N LEU A 224 10.57 13.05 -13.78
CA LEU A 224 9.50 12.29 -14.43
C LEU A 224 9.37 12.66 -15.90
N ARG A 225 9.38 13.96 -16.22
CA ARG A 225 9.24 14.44 -17.60
C ARG A 225 10.37 13.93 -18.53
N ASP A 226 11.58 13.74 -18.01
CA ASP A 226 12.73 13.25 -18.77
C ASP A 226 12.62 11.77 -19.16
N ILE A 227 11.93 10.95 -18.36
CA ILE A 227 11.88 9.49 -18.52
C ILE A 227 10.52 8.95 -18.99
N LEU A 228 9.44 9.73 -18.80
CA LEU A 228 8.07 9.32 -19.11
C LEU A 228 7.85 8.98 -20.59
N PRO A 229 8.36 9.77 -21.57
CA PRO A 229 8.18 9.47 -23.00
C PRO A 229 8.80 8.13 -23.44
N GLN A 230 9.69 7.56 -22.62
CA GLN A 230 10.37 6.29 -22.88
C GLN A 230 9.73 5.10 -22.15
N GLY A 231 8.59 5.28 -21.47
CA GLY A 231 7.86 4.21 -20.79
C GLY A 231 8.33 3.93 -19.35
N PHE A 232 9.15 4.81 -18.78
CA PHE A 232 9.60 4.75 -17.39
C PHE A 232 8.93 5.85 -16.57
N ALA A 233 8.58 5.58 -15.32
CA ALA A 233 8.02 6.59 -14.43
C ALA A 233 8.55 6.46 -13.00
N ILE A 234 8.37 7.52 -12.23
CA ILE A 234 8.68 7.57 -10.80
C ILE A 234 7.42 7.88 -9.99
N HIS A 235 7.35 7.37 -8.77
CA HIS A 235 6.29 7.72 -7.82
C HIS A 235 6.79 7.82 -6.39
N HIS A 236 6.60 8.98 -5.77
CA HIS A 236 6.86 9.16 -4.34
C HIS A 236 6.01 10.27 -3.73
N ALA A 237 5.82 10.24 -2.42
CA ALA A 237 4.99 11.20 -1.68
C ALA A 237 5.38 12.69 -1.86
N GLY A 238 6.63 12.97 -2.24
CA GLY A 238 7.09 14.34 -2.53
C GLY A 238 6.64 14.92 -3.88
N MET A 239 6.00 14.15 -4.76
CA MET A 239 5.50 14.64 -6.05
C MET A 239 4.16 15.37 -5.89
N ALA A 240 3.87 16.28 -6.82
CA ALA A 240 2.57 16.90 -6.93
C ALA A 240 1.47 15.83 -7.02
N ARG A 241 0.32 16.06 -6.39
CA ARG A 241 -0.80 15.10 -6.42
C ARG A 241 -1.24 14.80 -7.87
N LYS A 242 -1.26 15.83 -8.72
CA LYS A 242 -1.57 15.71 -10.15
C LYS A 242 -0.64 14.71 -10.84
N ASP A 243 0.68 14.89 -10.69
CA ASP A 243 1.68 13.99 -11.30
C ASP A 243 1.57 12.56 -10.77
N ARG A 244 1.27 12.38 -9.47
CA ARG A 244 1.07 11.04 -8.89
C ARG A 244 -0.14 10.34 -9.49
N THR A 245 -1.29 11.00 -9.54
CA THR A 245 -2.50 10.44 -10.13
C THR A 245 -2.30 10.13 -11.62
N LEU A 246 -1.64 11.02 -12.35
CA LEU A 246 -1.29 10.77 -13.76
C LEU A 246 -0.44 9.50 -13.92
N VAL A 247 0.62 9.32 -13.12
CA VAL A 247 1.46 8.11 -13.17
C VAL A 247 0.69 6.86 -12.78
N GLU A 248 -0.20 6.96 -11.79
CA GLU A 248 -1.07 5.85 -11.36
C GLU A 248 -1.99 5.42 -12.51
N ASP A 249 -2.63 6.36 -13.20
CA ASP A 249 -3.53 6.10 -14.33
C ASP A 249 -2.76 5.53 -15.54
N LEU A 250 -1.63 6.14 -15.92
CA LEU A 250 -0.80 5.66 -17.04
C LEU A 250 -0.20 4.27 -16.80
N PHE A 251 0.08 3.93 -15.53
CA PHE A 251 0.52 2.58 -15.17
C PHE A 251 -0.67 1.61 -15.19
N ALA A 252 -1.83 1.97 -14.66
CA ALA A 252 -3.03 1.13 -14.72
C ALA A 252 -3.48 0.81 -16.15
N ASP A 253 -3.34 1.76 -17.08
CA ASP A 253 -3.68 1.60 -18.50
C ASP A 253 -2.60 0.84 -19.32
N GLY A 254 -1.47 0.50 -18.68
CA GLY A 254 -0.39 -0.26 -19.33
C GLY A 254 0.51 0.57 -20.25
N HIS A 255 0.44 1.91 -20.17
CA HIS A 255 1.31 2.80 -20.95
C HIS A 255 2.72 2.85 -20.36
N VAL A 256 2.85 2.97 -19.03
CA VAL A 256 4.14 2.91 -18.33
C VAL A 256 4.54 1.45 -18.13
N GLN A 257 5.69 1.03 -18.67
CA GLN A 257 6.20 -0.34 -18.49
C GLN A 257 6.97 -0.52 -17.18
N VAL A 258 7.69 0.51 -16.73
CA VAL A 258 8.51 0.43 -15.51
C VAL A 258 8.20 1.60 -14.59
N LEU A 259 7.72 1.29 -13.39
CA LEU A 259 7.44 2.27 -12.35
C LEU A 259 8.43 2.11 -11.19
N VAL A 260 9.18 3.16 -10.87
CA VAL A 260 10.10 3.16 -9.72
C VAL A 260 9.47 3.94 -8.57
N SER A 261 9.25 3.31 -7.42
CA SER A 261 8.52 3.92 -6.32
C SER A 261 9.13 3.70 -4.95
N THR A 262 8.82 4.60 -4.01
CA THR A 262 9.03 4.34 -2.58
C THR A 262 7.91 3.46 -2.01
N ALA A 263 8.15 2.79 -0.88
CA ALA A 263 7.18 1.90 -0.23
C ALA A 263 5.79 2.52 0.05
N THR A 264 5.66 3.85 0.08
CA THR A 264 4.36 4.52 0.27
C THR A 264 3.31 4.15 -0.77
N LEU A 265 3.71 3.78 -2.00
CA LEU A 265 2.77 3.38 -3.04
C LEU A 265 2.06 2.07 -2.68
N ALA A 266 2.78 1.10 -2.11
CA ALA A 266 2.25 -0.21 -1.72
C ALA A 266 1.10 -0.11 -0.70
N TRP A 267 1.06 0.95 0.11
CA TRP A 267 0.01 1.19 1.10
C TRP A 267 -1.13 2.07 0.57
N GLY A 268 -0.86 2.90 -0.44
CA GLY A 268 -1.72 4.01 -0.82
C GLY A 268 -2.60 3.76 -2.04
N VAL A 269 -2.17 2.90 -2.96
CA VAL A 269 -2.80 2.73 -4.28
C VAL A 269 -2.85 1.26 -4.65
N ASN A 270 -3.99 0.81 -5.17
CA ASN A 270 -4.16 -0.54 -5.68
C ASN A 270 -3.77 -0.58 -7.16
N LEU A 271 -2.47 -0.69 -7.43
CA LEU A 271 -1.91 -0.93 -8.76
C LEU A 271 -1.26 -2.33 -8.76
N PRO A 272 -2.02 -3.40 -9.01
CA PRO A 272 -1.45 -4.74 -9.11
C PRO A 272 -0.65 -4.94 -10.41
#